data_AF-A0A1Y2NS65-F1
#
_entry.id   AF-A0A1Y2NS65-F1
#
_cell.length_a   1.000
_cell.length_b   1.000
_cell.length_c   1.000
_cell.angle_alpha   90.00
_cell.angle_beta   90.00
_cell.angle_gamma   90.00
#
_symmetry.space_group_name_H-M   'P 1'
#
loop_
_entity.id
_entity.type
_entity.pdbx_description
1 polymer ?
#
loop_
_entity_poly.entity_id
_entity_poly.type
_entity_poly.pdbx_seq_one_letter_code
_entity_poly.pdbx_strand_id
1 'polypeptide(L)'
;MGGDASPNPRVTVRDTTLGEAVKAAPWTDVGDVPWKGARFAEYRDSGPGAGPAGANRPHPDPERAAGQEAGDRLGGWRPTAS
;
A
#
# COMPACT_ATOMS: atom_id res chain seq x y z
N MET A 1 18.22 11.59 22.69
CA MET A 1 17.46 10.35 22.45
C MET A 1 17.26 10.23 20.96
N GLY A 2 18.17 9.56 20.25
CA GLY A 2 18.06 9.30 18.82
C GLY A 2 17.37 7.96 18.63
N GLY A 3 16.09 8.00 18.25
CA GLY A 3 15.38 6.84 17.71
C GLY A 3 15.65 6.77 16.21
N ASP A 4 15.73 5.57 15.65
CA ASP A 4 16.06 5.29 14.24
C ASP A 4 15.37 6.26 13.27
N ALA A 5 16.12 7.26 12.81
CA ALA A 5 15.60 8.45 12.13
C ALA A 5 15.25 8.20 10.65
N SER A 6 15.25 6.94 10.19
CA SER A 6 14.87 6.59 8.84
C SER A 6 13.39 6.19 8.81
N PRO A 7 12.48 7.06 8.35
CA PRO A 7 11.08 6.69 8.23
C PRO A 7 10.94 5.50 7.27
N ASN A 8 10.19 4.48 7.69
CA ASN A 8 9.85 3.32 6.87
C ASN A 8 8.33 3.28 6.62
N PRO A 9 7.80 4.19 5.80
CA PRO A 9 6.37 4.29 5.57
C PRO A 9 5.84 3.06 4.81
N ARG A 10 4.60 2.66 5.11
CA ARG A 10 3.96 1.49 4.52
C ARG A 10 2.50 1.77 4.18
N VAL A 11 2.11 1.46 2.95
CA VAL A 11 0.73 1.56 2.44
C VAL A 11 0.48 0.36 1.53
N THR A 12 -0.70 -0.24 1.65
CA THR A 12 -1.18 -1.22 0.68
C THR A 12 -2.60 -0.86 0.32
N VAL A 13 -2.83 -0.48 -0.93
CA VAL A 13 -4.18 -0.40 -1.50
C VAL A 13 -4.53 -1.81 -1.95
N ARG A 14 -5.74 -2.27 -1.60
CA ARG A 14 -6.15 -3.62 -1.93
C ARG A 14 -7.64 -3.72 -2.14
N ASP A 15 -8.02 -4.65 -3.00
CA ASP A 15 -9.42 -4.99 -3.28
C ASP A 15 -10.28 -3.72 -3.55
N THR A 16 -9.68 -2.71 -4.20
CA THR A 16 -10.26 -1.36 -4.40
C THR A 16 -10.50 -1.06 -5.89
N THR A 17 -11.57 -0.32 -6.20
CA THR A 17 -11.82 0.21 -7.55
C THR A 17 -11.19 1.60 -7.71
N LEU A 18 -10.17 1.71 -8.54
CA LEU A 18 -9.42 2.93 -8.82
C LEU A 18 -9.95 3.63 -10.09
N GLY A 19 -10.31 4.90 -9.96
CA GLY A 19 -10.75 5.74 -11.08
C GLY A 19 -9.59 6.29 -11.93
N GLU A 20 -9.91 6.87 -13.08
CA GLU A 20 -8.95 7.34 -14.11
C GLU A 20 -7.95 8.40 -13.62
N ALA A 21 -8.25 9.07 -12.51
CA ALA A 21 -7.34 10.05 -11.91
C ALA A 21 -6.06 9.42 -11.34
N VAL A 22 -6.05 8.11 -11.09
CA VAL A 22 -4.86 7.39 -10.64
C VAL A 22 -3.90 7.19 -11.81
N LYS A 23 -2.72 7.82 -11.73
CA LYS A 23 -1.67 7.71 -12.74
C LYS A 23 -1.11 6.29 -12.81
N ALA A 24 -0.62 5.89 -13.99
CA ALA A 24 0.06 4.60 -14.19
C ALA A 24 1.31 4.42 -13.30
N ALA A 25 1.99 5.53 -12.94
CA ALA A 25 3.01 5.58 -11.88
C ALA A 25 2.44 6.41 -10.70
N PRO A 26 1.76 5.77 -9.75
CA PRO A 26 0.94 6.46 -8.75
C PRO A 26 1.75 6.98 -7.55
N TRP A 27 2.93 6.40 -7.30
CA TRP A 27 3.77 6.76 -6.16
C TRP A 27 4.72 7.90 -6.49
N THR A 28 4.88 8.83 -5.56
CA THR A 28 5.76 9.99 -5.68
C THR A 28 6.55 10.21 -4.39
N ASP A 29 7.72 10.82 -4.52
CA ASP A 29 8.54 11.23 -3.38
C ASP A 29 7.86 12.35 -2.59
N VAL A 30 8.16 12.41 -1.30
CA VAL A 30 7.66 13.47 -0.40
C VAL A 30 8.85 14.18 0.22
N GLY A 31 9.14 15.39 -0.27
CA GLY A 31 10.38 16.09 0.09
C GLY A 31 11.60 15.23 -0.24
N ASP A 32 12.48 15.04 0.74
CA ASP A 32 13.70 14.22 0.62
C ASP A 32 13.47 12.74 0.93
N VAL A 33 12.22 12.28 1.09
CA VAL A 33 11.89 10.88 1.38
C VAL A 33 11.51 10.16 0.09
N PRO A 34 12.39 9.31 -0.47
CA PRO A 34 12.10 8.60 -1.70
C PRO A 34 11.06 7.50 -1.46
N TRP A 35 10.01 7.46 -2.28
CA TRP A 35 8.95 6.45 -2.14
C TRP A 35 9.48 5.03 -2.40
N LYS A 36 10.54 4.87 -3.20
CA LYS A 36 11.16 3.56 -3.46
C LYS A 36 11.85 2.95 -2.24
N GLY A 37 12.17 3.77 -1.24
CA GLY A 37 12.62 3.28 0.08
C GLY A 37 11.45 2.88 0.99
N ALA A 38 10.22 3.23 0.62
CA ALA A 38 9.00 2.89 1.34
C ALA A 38 8.47 1.50 0.94
N ARG A 39 7.43 1.07 1.66
CA ARG A 39 6.72 -0.19 1.44
C ARG A 39 5.32 0.10 0.89
N PHE A 40 5.26 0.73 -0.30
CA PHE A 40 4.01 1.03 -1.01
C PHE A 40 3.69 -0.07 -2.00
N ALA A 41 2.43 -0.51 -2.02
CA ALA A 41 1.98 -1.60 -2.87
C ALA A 41 0.48 -1.53 -3.21
N GLU A 42 0.10 -2.21 -4.29
CA GLU A 42 -1.29 -2.42 -4.75
C GLU A 42 -1.58 -3.93 -4.84
N TYR A 43 -2.81 -4.36 -4.54
CA TYR A 43 -3.17 -5.79 -4.58
C TYR A 43 -4.63 -6.04 -4.95
N ARG A 44 -4.85 -6.70 -6.10
CA ARG A 44 -6.19 -7.01 -6.64
C ARG A 44 -7.09 -5.78 -6.80
N ASP A 45 -6.49 -4.64 -7.10
CA ASP A 45 -7.23 -3.43 -7.45
C ASP A 45 -7.78 -3.53 -8.88
N SER A 46 -8.87 -2.81 -9.15
CA SER A 46 -9.61 -2.85 -10.41
C SER A 46 -10.01 -1.45 -10.89
N GLY A 47 -10.60 -1.34 -12.07
CA GLY A 47 -10.99 -0.05 -12.65
C GLY A 47 -9.89 0.58 -13.51
N PRO A 48 -10.19 1.71 -14.17
CA PRO A 48 -9.32 2.27 -15.20
C PRO A 48 -8.03 2.92 -14.65
N GLY A 49 -7.97 3.20 -13.34
CA GLY A 49 -6.75 3.64 -12.66
C GLY A 49 -5.83 2.50 -12.21
N ALA A 50 -6.34 1.27 -12.17
CA ALA A 50 -5.55 0.09 -11.84
C ALA A 50 -4.65 -0.31 -13.02
N GLY A 51 -3.64 -1.13 -12.76
CA GLY A 51 -2.74 -1.58 -13.81
C GLY A 51 -1.81 -2.69 -13.35
N PRO A 52 -0.95 -3.18 -14.24
CA PRO A 52 -0.10 -4.33 -13.95
C PRO A 52 0.98 -4.00 -12.93
N ALA A 53 1.49 -5.05 -12.29
CA ALA A 53 2.66 -4.96 -11.44
C ALA A 53 3.87 -4.45 -12.22
N GLY A 54 4.67 -3.59 -11.61
CA GLY A 54 5.88 -3.07 -12.23
C GLY A 54 6.76 -2.29 -11.26
N ALA A 55 7.90 -1.81 -11.75
CA ALA A 55 8.88 -1.08 -10.93
C ALA A 55 8.33 0.20 -10.27
N ASN A 56 7.28 0.80 -10.85
CA ASN A 56 6.60 1.97 -10.32
C ASN A 56 5.23 1.65 -9.68
N ARG A 57 4.84 0.37 -9.64
CA ARG A 57 3.59 -0.12 -9.04
C ARG A 57 3.83 -1.54 -8.49
N PRO A 58 4.45 -1.66 -7.30
CA PRO A 58 4.76 -2.96 -6.71
C PRO A 58 3.47 -3.68 -6.32
N HIS A 59 3.33 -4.94 -6.73
CA HIS A 59 2.27 -5.82 -6.24
C HIS A 59 2.89 -6.89 -5.34
N PRO A 60 2.37 -7.11 -4.13
CA PRO A 60 2.88 -8.13 -3.24
C PRO A 60 2.38 -9.52 -3.68
N ASP A 61 3.15 -10.56 -3.38
CA ASP A 61 2.69 -11.92 -3.53
C ASP A 61 1.49 -12.23 -2.61
N PRO A 62 0.62 -13.19 -2.97
CA PRO A 62 -0.59 -13.50 -2.22
C PRO A 62 -0.35 -13.78 -0.73
N GLU A 63 0.74 -14.47 -0.38
CA GLU A 63 1.11 -14.78 1.00
C GLU A 63 1.41 -13.50 1.81
N ARG A 64 2.13 -12.56 1.19
CA ARG A 64 2.44 -11.24 1.78
C ARG A 64 1.17 -10.40 1.92
N ALA A 65 0.24 -10.52 0.97
CA ALA A 65 -1.03 -9.82 0.98
C ALA A 65 -1.99 -10.36 2.06
N ALA A 66 -1.98 -11.67 2.31
CA ALA A 66 -2.77 -12.32 3.35
C ALA A 66 -2.46 -11.71 4.72
N GLY A 67 -1.18 -11.53 5.07
CA GLY A 67 -0.76 -10.88 6.32
C GLY A 67 -1.10 -9.38 6.44
N GLN A 68 -1.84 -8.79 5.49
CA GLN A 68 -2.37 -7.43 5.55
C GLN A 68 -3.90 -7.40 5.68
N GLU A 69 -4.54 -8.54 5.94
CA GLU A 69 -5.98 -8.62 6.21
C GLU A 69 -6.35 -7.95 7.53
N ALA A 70 -7.63 -7.55 7.66
CA ALA A 70 -8.11 -6.86 8.85
C ALA A 70 -7.92 -7.70 10.13
N GLY A 71 -8.10 -9.02 10.04
CA GLY A 71 -7.84 -9.94 11.15
C GLY A 71 -6.40 -9.89 11.65
N ASP A 72 -5.44 -9.92 10.72
CA ASP A 72 -4.01 -9.85 11.03
C ASP A 72 -3.58 -8.45 11.51
N ARG A 73 -4.12 -7.39 10.89
CA ARG A 73 -3.75 -6.01 11.25
C ARG A 73 -4.33 -5.52 12.57
N LEU A 74 -5.54 -5.96 12.91
CA LEU A 74 -6.22 -5.51 14.13
C LEU A 74 -5.96 -6.44 15.31
N GLY A 75 -5.23 -7.56 15.11
CA GLY A 75 -4.80 -8.44 16.20
C GLY A 75 -5.98 -9.00 17.03
N GLY A 76 -7.11 -9.28 16.37
CA GLY A 76 -8.34 -9.76 17.03
C GLY A 76 -9.29 -8.66 17.52
N TRP A 77 -8.93 -7.37 17.42
CA TRP A 77 -9.87 -6.29 17.67
C TRP A 77 -10.96 -6.25 16.59
N ARG A 78 -12.22 -6.28 17.03
CA ARG A 78 -13.43 -6.30 16.19
C ARG A 78 -14.26 -5.04 16.46
N PRO A 79 -14.01 -3.92 15.78
CA PRO A 79 -14.82 -2.71 15.94
C PRO A 79 -16.27 -2.98 15.54
N THR A 80 -17.21 -2.47 16.33
CA THR A 80 -18.64 -2.50 16.05
C THR A 80 -19.11 -1.09 15.69
N ALA A 81 -20.03 -0.97 14.74
CA ALA A 81 -20.68 0.32 14.45
C ALA A 81 -21.49 0.78 15.68
N SER A 82 -21.58 2.11 15.86
CA SER A 82 -22.46 2.76 16.84
C SER A 82 -23.80 3.14 16.22
#